data_AF-A0A7V9QAI8-F1
#
_entry.id   AF-A0A7V9QAI8-F1
#
_cell.length_a   1.000
_cell.length_b   1.000
_cell.length_c   1.000
_cell.angle_alpha   90.00
_cell.angle_beta   90.00
_cell.angle_gamma   90.00
#
_symmetry.space_group_name_H-M   'P 1'
#
loop_
_entity.id
_entity.type
_entity.pdbx_description
1 polymer ?
#
loop_
_entity_poly.entity_id
_entity_poly.type
_entity_poly.pdbx_seq_one_letter_code
_entity_poly.pdbx_strand_id
1 'polypeptide(L)' 'MFFSSRALDSFDQYLHDVEKYPLIEDPLEERDLARKARTGDKEAAERLVTANLRFVISYVKKYQGRGLGLA' A
#
# COMPACT_ATOMS: atom_id res chain seq x y z
N MET A 1 -1.59 0.36 -30.94
CA MET A 1 -1.83 0.85 -29.56
C MET A 1 -2.35 -0.36 -28.78
N PHE A 2 -1.49 -1.10 -28.10
CA PHE A 2 -1.88 -2.27 -27.30
C PHE A 2 -1.43 -1.99 -25.87
N PHE A 3 -2.31 -1.41 -25.06
CA PHE A 3 -2.16 -1.54 -23.61
C PHE A 3 -2.37 -3.02 -23.30
N SER A 4 -1.35 -3.65 -22.73
CA SER A 4 -1.38 -5.07 -22.39
C SER A 4 -2.50 -5.32 -21.39
N SER A 5 -3.57 -6.00 -21.81
CA SER A 5 -4.69 -6.40 -20.96
C SER A 5 -4.25 -7.21 -19.73
N ARG A 6 -3.12 -7.92 -19.83
CA ARG A 6 -2.50 -8.64 -18.70
C ARG A 6 -2.02 -7.75 -17.56
N ALA A 7 -1.61 -6.51 -17.83
CA ALA A 7 -1.07 -5.61 -16.81
C ALA A 7 -2.18 -5.03 -15.92
N LEU A 8 -3.34 -4.74 -16.51
CA LEU A 8 -4.56 -4.36 -15.77
C LEU A 8 -4.98 -5.49 -14.82
N ASP A 9 -5.02 -6.73 -15.31
CA ASP A 9 -5.33 -7.90 -14.48
C ASP A 9 -4.35 -8.06 -13.31
N SER A 10 -3.04 -7.81 -13.51
CA SER A 10 -2.04 -7.90 -12.43
C SER A 10 -2.14 -6.77 -11.41
N PHE A 11 -2.49 -5.56 -11.84
CA PHE A 11 -2.64 -4.42 -10.95
C PHE A 11 -3.90 -4.53 -10.12
N ASP A 12 -5.01 -4.95 -10.72
CA ASP A 12 -6.27 -5.19 -10.02
C ASP A 12 -6.12 -6.33 -8.99
N GLN A 13 -5.37 -7.38 -9.33
CA GLN A 13 -5.00 -8.42 -8.38
C GLN A 13 -4.18 -7.88 -7.20
N TYR A 14 -3.18 -7.04 -7.47
CA TYR A 14 -2.40 -6.38 -6.42
C TYR A 14 -3.27 -5.51 -5.50
N LEU A 15 -4.20 -4.73 -6.07
CA LEU A 15 -5.15 -3.93 -5.29
C LEU A 15 -6.01 -4.82 -4.38
N HIS A 16 -6.52 -5.92 -4.92
CA HIS A 16 -7.33 -6.87 -4.16
C HIS A 16 -6.53 -7.52 -3.02
N ASP A 17 -5.24 -7.81 -3.23
CA ASP A 17 -4.38 -8.36 -2.19
C ASP A 17 -4.05 -7.31 -1.12
N VAL A 18 -3.88 -6.04 -1.50
CA VAL A 18 -3.66 -4.95 -0.54
C VAL A 18 -4.89 -4.71 0.36
N GLU A 19 -6.10 -4.90 -0.17
CA GLU A 19 -7.34 -4.75 0.62
C GLU A 19 -7.48 -5.77 1.76
N LYS A 20 -6.77 -6.90 1.70
CA LYS A 20 -6.79 -7.95 2.72
C LYS A 20 -5.97 -7.61 3.96
N TYR A 21 -5.04 -6.65 3.87
CA TYR A 21 -4.24 -6.27 5.03
C TYR A 21 -5.08 -5.48 6.05
N PRO A 22 -4.96 -5.80 7.35
CA PRO A 22 -5.68 -5.09 8.40
C PRO A 22 -5.19 -3.65 8.51
N LEU A 23 -6.12 -2.73 8.75
CA LEU A 23 -5.81 -1.34 9.06
C LEU A 23 -5.40 -1.19 10.52
N ILE A 24 -4.56 -0.19 10.79
CA ILE A 24 -4.29 0.27 12.16
C ILE A 24 -5.28 1.39 12.45
N GLU A 25 -6.25 1.12 13.34
CA GLU A 25 -7.28 2.12 13.71
C GLU A 25 -6.88 2.94 14.93
N ASP A 26 -6.09 2.36 15.84
CA ASP A 26 -5.65 3.03 17.06
C ASP A 26 -4.33 3.79 16.84
N PRO A 27 -4.31 5.13 17.01
CA PRO A 27 -3.09 5.94 16.92
C PRO A 27 -2.01 5.56 17.94
N LEU A 28 -2.38 4.97 19.07
CA LEU A 28 -1.42 4.49 20.07
C LEU A 28 -0.69 3.24 19.55
N GLU A 29 -1.42 2.31 18.94
CA GLU A 29 -0.84 1.12 18.31
C GLU A 29 0.15 1.52 17.21
N GLU A 30 -0.21 2.48 16.36
CA GLU A 30 0.68 3.00 15.31
C GLU A 30 1.97 3.56 15.90
N ARG A 31 1.87 4.36 16.97
CA ARG A 31 3.04 4.91 17.66
C ARG A 31 3.95 3.84 18.24
N ASP A 32 3.38 2.79 18.81
CA ASP A 32 4.15 1.70 19.41
C ASP A 32 4.82 0.82 18.35
N LEU A 33 4.11 0.52 17.25
CA LEU A 33 4.71 -0.13 16.08
C LEU A 33 5.85 0.73 15.51
N ALA A 34 5.67 2.04 15.40
CA ALA A 34 6.70 2.95 14.90
C ALA A 34 7.95 2.98 15.79
N ARG A 35 7.76 2.91 17.11
CA ARG A 35 8.89 2.78 18.07
C ARG A 35 9.63 1.45 17.88
N LYS A 36 8.91 0.34 17.78
CA LYS A 36 9.50 -0.99 17.58
C LYS A 36 10.23 -1.09 16.24
N ALA A 37 9.62 -0.58 15.17
CA ALA A 37 10.23 -0.52 13.84
C ALA A 37 11.56 0.27 13.86
N ARG A 38 11.62 1.39 14.59
CA ARG A 38 12.86 2.17 14.77
C ARG A 38 13.94 1.40 15.52
N THR A 39 13.57 0.50 16.42
CA THR A 39 14.53 -0.37 17.13
C THR A 39 14.99 -1.57 16.31
N GLY A 40 14.52 -1.72 15.06
CA GLY A 40 14.92 -2.78 14.14
C GLY A 40 13.96 -3.96 14.08
N ASP A 41 12.77 -3.85 14.68
CA ASP A 41 11.71 -4.85 14.56
C ASP A 41 11.14 -4.85 13.14
N LYS A 42 11.45 -5.90 12.39
CA LYS A 42 11.03 -6.06 10.99
C LYS A 42 9.54 -6.31 10.86
N GLU A 43 8.93 -7.03 11.80
CA GLU A 43 7.51 -7.33 11.78
C GLU A 43 6.69 -6.06 12.04
N ALA A 44 7.15 -5.23 13.00
CA ALA A 44 6.54 -3.94 13.26
C ALA A 44 6.65 -3.00 12.04
N ALA A 45 7.81 -3.01 11.36
CA ALA A 45 7.99 -2.23 10.13
C ALA A 45 7.09 -2.72 8.99
N GLU A 46 6.99 -4.03 8.79
CA GLU A 46 6.12 -4.64 7.78
C GLU A 46 4.64 -4.32 8.04
N ARG A 47 4.19 -4.40 9.29
CA ARG A 47 2.82 -4.06 9.69
C ARG A 47 2.50 -2.58 9.42
N LEU A 48 3.43 -1.67 9.74
CA LEU A 48 3.25 -0.24 9.42
C LEU A 48 3.16 -0.01 7.91
N VAL A 49 4.02 -0.66 7.12
CA VAL A 49 4.01 -0.50 5.67
C VAL A 49 2.70 -1.03 5.08
N THR A 50 2.34 -2.27 5.39
CA THR A 50 1.16 -2.96 4.85
C THR A 50 -0.14 -2.25 5.21
N ALA A 51 -0.29 -1.76 6.44
CA ALA A 51 -1.46 -0.98 6.87
C ALA A 51 -1.60 0.35 6.09
N ASN A 52 -0.49 0.94 5.63
CA ASN A 52 -0.47 2.22 4.92
C ASN A 52 -0.49 2.09 3.38
N LEU A 53 -0.44 0.88 2.81
CA LEU A 53 -0.44 0.70 1.34
C LEU A 53 -1.71 1.27 0.69
N ARG A 54 -2.87 1.13 1.35
CA ARG A 54 -4.15 1.67 0.88
C ARG A 54 -4.12 3.20 0.78
N PHE A 55 -3.46 3.87 1.72
CA PHE A 55 -3.30 5.33 1.70
C PHE A 55 -2.47 5.76 0.49
N VAL A 56 -1.32 5.12 0.25
CA VAL A 56 -0.44 5.41 -0.90
C VAL A 56 -1.20 5.23 -2.21
N ILE A 57 -1.89 4.10 -2.37
CA ILE A 57 -2.71 3.83 -3.56
C ILE A 57 -3.78 4.90 -3.75
N SER A 58 -4.48 5.31 -2.68
CA SER A 58 -5.51 6.34 -2.75
C SER A 58 -4.95 7.71 -3.19
N TYR A 59 -3.71 8.02 -2.79
CA TYR A 59 -3.03 9.23 -3.19
C TYR A 59 -2.59 9.16 -4.65
N VAL A 60 -1.99 8.04 -5.05
CA VAL A 60 -1.45 7.80 -6.40
C VAL A 60 -2.56 7.71 -7.46
N LYS A 61 -3.72 7.12 -7.14
CA LYS A 61 -4.90 7.09 -8.04
C LYS A 61 -5.31 8.49 -8.51
N LYS A 62 -5.09 9.55 -7.71
CA LYS A 62 -5.38 10.95 -8.10
C LYS A 62 -4.49 11.47 -9.24
N TYR A 63 -3.37 10.80 -9.50
CA TYR A 63 -2.41 11.14 -10.55
C TYR A 63 -2.55 10.26 -11.80
N GLN A 64 -3.43 9.26 -11.80
CA GLN A 64 -3.77 8.50 -13.01
C GLN A 64 -4.32 9.44 -14.10
N GLY A 65 -3.95 9.18 -15.36
CA GLY A 65 -4.36 10.00 -16.51
C GLY A 65 -3.52 11.26 -16.76
N ARG A 66 -2.50 11.55 -15.93
CA ARG A 66 -1.58 12.70 -16.12
C ARG A 66 -0.22 12.33 -16.75
N GLY A 67 -0.19 11.24 -17.52
CA GLY A 67 1.02 10.80 -18.24
C GLY A 67 2.00 9.94 -17.43
N LEU A 68 1.77 9.74 -16.13
CA LEU A 68 2.47 8.74 -15.32
C LEU A 68 1.66 7.44 -15.37
N GLY A 69 2.05 6.52 -16.24
CA GLY A 69 1.52 5.17 -16.22
C GLY A 69 1.97 4.48 -14.93
N LEU A 70 1.01 4.00 -14.14
CA LEU A 70 1.29 3.00 -13.11
C LEU A 70 1.58 1.71 -13.90
N ALA A 71 2.87 1.41 -14.04
CA ALA A 71 3.36 0.26 -14.79
C ALA A 71 3.18 -1.04 -14.01
#